data_AF-A0A7V6DCR1-F1
#
_entry.id   AF-A0A7V6DCR1-F1
#
_cell.length_a   1.000
_cell.length_b   1.000
_cell.length_c   1.000
_cell.angle_alpha   90.00
_cell.angle_beta   90.00
_cell.angle_gamma   90.00
#
_symmetry.space_group_name_H-M   'P 1'
#
loop_
_entity.id
_entity.type
_entity.pdbx_description
1 polymer ?
#
loop_
_entity_poly.entity_id
_entity_poly.type
_entity_poly.pdbx_seq_one_letter_code
_entity_poly.pdbx_strand_id
1 'polypeptide(L)'
;MSSVRLIMRWAGVFWVALMLSGCGTFFRSETVEPPASTGSLSLTIVWTGDRSDPAAPQAVRLTLYRGDQLLQENILRRADTASTIWTTPLESGTYRLRLQVYPSPEALGTPITSGEVGVQVTPDAPQRLQIATSGTPVALVVLPNPLLLHPGQVQPLSVLGVDAQGRYLLLPTGATVRWSVSDSSVVNLGADGVARALAPGNVTVTASVDSLSLSGTGAISVQTVTREWTILVFMNAANNLEPDSVDDMNEMEQLGSTADVNIVVQWKRIAGYDSSNGDWRTTRRYYVTKDTDPNTVGSNLLVDLGTGVDMGSPNTLRDFLQWGVRSFPARRYMVV
;
A
#
# COMPACT_ATOMS: atom_id res chain seq x y z
N MET A 1 59.05 -48.71 5.53
CA MET A 1 59.15 -47.59 4.57
C MET A 1 57.87 -46.79 4.65
N SER A 2 58.01 -45.61 5.25
CA SER A 2 56.93 -44.68 5.59
C SER A 2 56.36 -44.02 4.34
N SER A 3 55.05 -43.81 4.28
CA SER A 3 54.45 -42.82 3.39
C SER A 3 53.32 -42.12 4.12
N VAL A 4 53.60 -40.86 4.44
CA VAL A 4 52.80 -39.91 5.19
C VAL A 4 51.60 -39.48 4.33
N ARG A 5 50.38 -39.56 4.87
CA ARG A 5 49.21 -38.90 4.29
C ARG A 5 49.18 -37.44 4.76
N LEU A 6 49.42 -36.51 3.85
CA LEU A 6 49.29 -35.07 4.10
C LEU A 6 47.82 -34.68 3.96
N ILE A 7 47.21 -34.24 5.06
CA ILE A 7 45.92 -33.55 5.11
C ILE A 7 46.21 -32.09 4.75
N MET A 8 45.65 -31.58 3.65
CA MET A 8 45.68 -30.16 3.32
C MET A 8 44.26 -29.58 3.40
N ARG A 9 44.01 -28.85 4.49
CA ARG A 9 42.85 -27.97 4.65
C ARG A 9 43.12 -26.69 3.86
N TRP A 10 42.24 -26.33 2.93
CA TRP A 10 42.23 -25.01 2.32
C TRP A 10 41.16 -24.15 2.98
N ALA A 11 41.62 -23.20 3.80
CA ALA A 11 40.84 -22.04 4.21
C ALA A 11 41.02 -20.98 3.10
N GLY A 12 39.97 -20.74 2.32
CA GLY A 12 39.93 -19.69 1.31
C GLY A 12 38.96 -18.61 1.74
N VAL A 13 39.49 -17.50 2.26
CA VAL A 13 38.77 -16.24 2.45
C VAL A 13 38.58 -15.63 1.06
N PHE A 14 37.34 -15.59 0.56
CA PHE A 14 37.00 -14.84 -0.66
C PHE A 14 36.64 -13.41 -0.27
N TRP A 15 37.53 -12.47 -0.58
CA TRP A 15 37.18 -11.07 -0.73
C TRP A 15 36.52 -10.89 -2.10
N VAL A 16 35.24 -10.53 -2.13
CA VAL A 16 34.61 -9.98 -3.34
C VAL A 16 34.70 -8.47 -3.24
N ALA A 17 35.66 -7.89 -3.94
CA ALA A 17 35.69 -6.47 -4.25
C ALA A 17 34.81 -6.26 -5.49
N LEU A 18 33.62 -5.67 -5.31
CA LEU A 18 32.84 -5.13 -6.42
C LEU A 18 33.48 -3.81 -6.84
N MET A 19 34.22 -3.84 -7.96
CA MET A 19 34.60 -2.61 -8.66
C MET A 19 33.45 -2.20 -9.58
N LEU A 20 32.80 -1.07 -9.26
CA LEU A 20 31.88 -0.39 -10.15
C LEU A 20 32.69 0.47 -11.14
N SER A 21 32.65 0.11 -12.42
CA SER A 21 32.99 0.98 -13.56
C SER A 21 32.40 0.37 -14.83
N GLY A 22 31.64 1.17 -15.59
CA GLY A 22 30.68 0.71 -16.59
C GLY A 22 31.25 0.12 -17.89
N CYS A 23 30.40 -0.63 -18.60
CA CYS A 23 30.01 -0.36 -19.99
C CYS A 23 28.87 -1.33 -20.37
N GLY A 24 27.83 -0.82 -21.04
CA GLY A 24 26.58 -1.53 -21.27
C GLY A 24 26.73 -2.82 -22.09
N THR A 25 26.17 -3.90 -21.57
CA THR A 25 25.59 -4.99 -22.38
C THR A 25 24.25 -5.34 -21.76
N PHE A 26 23.18 -4.91 -22.44
CA PHE A 26 21.80 -5.23 -22.09
C PHE A 26 21.56 -6.73 -22.29
N PHE A 27 21.57 -7.50 -21.21
CA PHE A 27 20.92 -8.81 -21.21
C PHE A 27 19.43 -8.58 -20.93
N ARG A 28 18.65 -8.41 -22.00
CA ARG A 28 17.19 -8.46 -21.93
C ARG A 28 16.78 -9.91 -21.67
N SER A 29 16.67 -10.28 -20.40
CA SER A 29 15.88 -11.45 -20.01
C SER A 29 14.42 -11.09 -20.26
N GLU A 30 13.91 -11.42 -21.45
CA GLU A 30 12.47 -11.46 -21.68
C GLU A 30 11.90 -12.64 -20.89
N THR A 31 11.76 -12.46 -19.58
CA THR A 31 10.75 -13.20 -18.85
C THR A 31 9.43 -12.73 -19.43
N VAL A 32 8.84 -13.55 -20.30
CA VAL A 32 7.43 -13.43 -20.66
C VAL A 32 6.68 -13.56 -19.34
N GLU A 33 6.28 -12.43 -18.76
CA GLU A 33 5.42 -12.45 -17.59
C GLU A 33 4.17 -13.26 -17.99
N PRO A 34 3.75 -14.24 -17.17
CA PRO A 34 2.51 -14.93 -17.44
C PRO A 34 1.39 -13.87 -17.58
N PRO A 35 0.43 -14.06 -18.50
CA PRO A 35 -0.64 -13.09 -18.69
C PRO A 35 -1.29 -12.78 -17.35
N ALA A 36 -1.45 -11.50 -17.04
CA ALA A 36 -2.03 -11.05 -15.79
C ALA A 36 -3.38 -11.75 -15.59
N SER A 37 -3.51 -12.47 -14.49
CA SER A 37 -4.73 -13.21 -14.17
C SER A 37 -5.91 -12.24 -14.08
N THR A 38 -6.96 -12.46 -14.87
CA THR A 38 -8.09 -11.54 -14.97
C THR A 38 -9.23 -11.92 -14.01
N GLY A 39 -9.80 -10.92 -13.36
CA GLY A 39 -11.07 -10.97 -12.64
C GLY A 39 -12.06 -9.93 -13.19
N SER A 40 -13.08 -9.60 -12.41
CA SER A 40 -14.00 -8.51 -12.75
C SER A 40 -14.50 -7.80 -11.50
N LEU A 41 -14.83 -6.52 -11.65
CA LEU A 41 -15.55 -5.74 -10.66
C LEU A 41 -16.96 -5.48 -11.17
N SER A 42 -17.97 -5.83 -10.37
CA SER A 42 -19.37 -5.55 -10.60
C SER A 42 -19.89 -4.63 -9.49
N LEU A 43 -20.17 -3.38 -9.85
CA LEU A 43 -20.79 -2.39 -8.97
C LEU A 43 -22.29 -2.34 -9.23
N THR A 44 -23.08 -2.53 -8.17
CA THR A 44 -24.52 -2.30 -8.18
C THR A 44 -24.81 -1.00 -7.45
N ILE A 45 -25.28 0.01 -8.17
CA ILE A 45 -25.85 1.23 -7.58
C ILE A 45 -27.32 0.98 -7.29
N VAL A 46 -27.72 1.06 -6.03
CA VAL A 46 -29.12 1.01 -5.60
C VAL A 46 -29.64 2.44 -5.52
N TRP A 47 -30.61 2.76 -6.37
CA TRP A 47 -31.21 4.09 -6.44
C TRP A 47 -32.19 4.28 -5.29
N THR A 48 -31.91 5.25 -4.44
CA THR A 48 -32.71 5.59 -3.25
C THR A 48 -33.13 7.07 -3.30
N GLY A 49 -34.04 7.46 -2.40
CA GLY A 49 -34.63 8.80 -2.38
C GLY A 49 -35.85 8.95 -3.28
N ASP A 50 -36.70 9.91 -2.95
CA ASP A 50 -37.92 10.20 -3.72
C ASP A 50 -37.59 10.83 -5.08
N ARG A 51 -38.21 10.37 -6.17
CA ARG A 51 -37.96 10.93 -7.51
C ARG A 51 -38.54 12.32 -7.69
N SER A 52 -39.56 12.69 -6.91
CA SER A 52 -40.11 14.05 -6.96
C SER A 52 -39.22 15.10 -6.31
N ASP A 53 -38.24 14.68 -5.50
CA ASP A 53 -37.32 15.60 -4.84
C ASP A 53 -36.20 16.03 -5.82
N PRO A 54 -36.06 17.33 -6.16
CA PRO A 54 -34.98 17.83 -7.01
C PRO A 54 -33.58 17.57 -6.43
N ALA A 55 -33.46 17.35 -5.13
CA ALA A 55 -32.20 17.01 -4.47
C ALA A 55 -31.91 15.50 -4.46
N ALA A 56 -32.83 14.66 -4.96
CA ALA A 56 -32.62 13.23 -4.99
C ALA A 56 -31.50 12.84 -5.95
N PRO A 57 -30.79 11.73 -5.68
CA PRO A 57 -29.80 11.17 -6.60
C PRO A 57 -30.39 10.99 -8.01
N GLN A 58 -29.70 11.49 -9.03
CA GLN A 58 -30.03 11.34 -10.45
C GLN A 58 -28.87 10.74 -11.26
N ALA A 59 -27.64 10.84 -10.76
CA ALA A 59 -26.49 10.18 -11.37
C ALA A 59 -25.42 9.82 -10.34
N VAL A 60 -24.59 8.84 -10.69
CA VAL A 60 -23.33 8.55 -10.01
C VAL A 60 -22.20 8.67 -11.02
N ARG A 61 -21.26 9.57 -10.77
CA ARG A 61 -19.97 9.55 -11.46
C ARG A 61 -19.06 8.56 -10.76
N LEU A 62 -18.53 7.65 -11.54
CA LEU A 62 -17.62 6.59 -11.13
C LEU A 62 -16.28 6.82 -11.80
N THR A 63 -15.22 6.82 -11.01
CA THR A 63 -13.86 6.98 -11.51
C THR A 63 -12.98 5.88 -10.90
N LEU A 64 -12.39 5.04 -11.74
CA LEU A 64 -11.59 3.88 -11.35
C LEU A 64 -10.09 4.18 -11.56
N TYR A 65 -9.30 3.96 -10.51
CA TYR A 65 -7.86 4.15 -10.51
C TYR A 65 -7.11 2.87 -10.13
N ARG A 66 -5.88 2.73 -10.64
CA ARG A 66 -4.87 1.81 -10.14
C ARG A 66 -3.63 2.64 -9.79
N GLY A 67 -3.21 2.62 -8.53
CA GLY A 67 -2.29 3.64 -8.02
C GLY A 67 -2.88 5.04 -8.22
N ASP A 68 -2.14 5.90 -8.91
CA ASP A 68 -2.59 7.24 -9.33
C ASP A 68 -3.05 7.31 -10.79
N GLN A 69 -2.92 6.20 -11.53
CA GLN A 69 -3.37 6.13 -12.92
C GLN A 69 -4.89 6.00 -12.98
N LEU A 70 -5.53 6.93 -13.68
CA LEU A 70 -6.93 6.84 -14.08
C LEU A 70 -7.08 5.74 -15.15
N LEU A 71 -7.97 4.78 -14.91
CA LEU A 71 -8.27 3.71 -15.86
C LEU A 71 -9.59 3.94 -16.59
N GLN A 72 -10.65 4.29 -15.87
CA GLN A 72 -11.99 4.45 -16.43
C GLN A 72 -12.76 5.55 -15.71
N GLU A 73 -13.59 6.28 -16.44
CA GLU A 73 -14.61 7.18 -15.88
C GLU A 73 -15.96 6.92 -16.58
N ASN A 74 -17.02 6.81 -15.78
CA ASN A 74 -18.37 6.56 -16.27
C ASN A 74 -19.40 7.37 -15.47
N ILE A 75 -20.46 7.82 -16.16
CA ILE A 75 -21.64 8.40 -15.52
C ILE A 75 -22.78 7.39 -15.61
N LEU A 76 -23.20 6.87 -14.46
CA LEU A 76 -24.36 6.02 -14.32
C LEU A 76 -25.57 6.91 -14.04
N ARG A 77 -26.47 7.05 -15.02
CA ARG A 77 -27.72 7.79 -14.83
C ARG A 77 -28.72 6.94 -14.04
N ARG A 78 -29.56 7.60 -13.24
CA ARG A 78 -30.64 6.94 -12.51
C ARG A 78 -31.60 6.28 -13.48
N ALA A 79 -31.72 4.96 -13.36
CA ALA A 79 -32.60 4.15 -14.18
C ALA A 79 -34.02 4.11 -13.61
N ASP A 80 -34.96 3.65 -14.43
CA ASP A 80 -36.33 3.39 -13.97
C ASP A 80 -36.42 2.19 -13.01
N THR A 81 -35.44 1.29 -13.06
CA THR A 81 -35.26 0.17 -12.14
C THR A 81 -34.74 0.62 -10.77
N ALA A 82 -34.87 -0.27 -9.76
CA ALA A 82 -34.35 -0.01 -8.42
C ALA A 82 -32.81 0.07 -8.35
N SER A 83 -32.11 -0.44 -9.37
CA SER A 83 -30.66 -0.44 -9.41
C SER A 83 -30.10 -0.38 -10.84
N THR A 84 -28.87 0.12 -10.95
CA THR A 84 -28.03 0.06 -12.16
C THR A 84 -26.79 -0.76 -11.85
N ILE A 85 -26.42 -1.68 -12.74
CA ILE A 85 -25.19 -2.49 -12.62
C ILE A 85 -24.18 -1.99 -13.63
N TRP A 86 -22.94 -1.79 -13.18
CA TRP A 86 -21.77 -1.55 -14.01
C TRP A 86 -20.76 -2.65 -13.75
N THR A 87 -20.21 -3.25 -14.80
CA THR A 87 -19.21 -4.33 -14.67
C THR A 87 -18.05 -4.05 -15.60
N THR A 88 -16.83 -4.27 -15.12
CA THR A 88 -15.61 -4.10 -15.90
C THR A 88 -14.65 -5.27 -15.63
N PRO A 89 -14.05 -5.87 -16.67
CA PRO A 89 -12.98 -6.85 -16.49
C PRO A 89 -11.72 -6.11 -16.03
N LEU A 90 -11.01 -6.69 -15.08
CA LEU A 90 -9.81 -6.11 -14.48
C LEU A 90 -8.79 -7.20 -14.26
N GLU A 91 -7.52 -6.90 -14.45
CA GLU A 91 -6.46 -7.75 -13.93
C GLU A 91 -6.55 -7.84 -12.40
N SER A 92 -6.07 -8.94 -11.83
CA SER A 92 -5.97 -9.07 -10.39
C SER A 92 -5.11 -7.95 -9.80
N GLY A 93 -5.54 -7.39 -8.68
CA GLY A 93 -4.82 -6.33 -7.99
C GLY A 93 -5.72 -5.37 -7.21
N THR A 94 -5.09 -4.35 -6.66
CA THR A 94 -5.74 -3.31 -5.86
C THR A 94 -6.19 -2.15 -6.75
N TYR A 95 -7.41 -1.68 -6.54
CA TYR A 95 -8.00 -0.54 -7.23
C TYR A 95 -8.62 0.44 -6.24
N ARG A 96 -8.73 1.71 -6.65
CA ARG A 96 -9.53 2.72 -5.96
C ARG A 96 -10.70 3.12 -6.84
N LEU A 97 -11.89 3.05 -6.27
CA LEU A 97 -13.13 3.47 -6.91
C LEU A 97 -13.61 4.75 -6.23
N ARG A 98 -13.50 5.88 -6.92
CA ARG A 98 -14.13 7.13 -6.49
C ARG A 98 -15.56 7.16 -7.00
N LEU A 99 -16.49 7.42 -6.10
CA LEU A 99 -17.91 7.56 -6.40
C LEU A 99 -18.38 8.94 -5.96
N GLN A 100 -19.12 9.60 -6.83
CA GLN A 100 -19.73 10.91 -6.56
C GLN A 100 -21.19 10.87 -6.98
N VAL A 101 -22.10 11.10 -6.04
CA VAL A 101 -23.54 11.05 -6.26
C VAL A 101 -24.04 12.46 -6.54
N TYR A 102 -24.83 12.66 -7.60
CA TYR A 102 -25.29 13.97 -8.03
C TYR A 102 -26.83 14.04 -8.11
N PRO A 103 -27.42 15.23 -7.85
CA PRO A 103 -28.83 15.49 -8.12
C PRO A 103 -29.08 15.85 -9.60
N SER A 104 -28.01 15.97 -10.40
CA SER A 104 -28.08 16.21 -11.85
C SER A 104 -27.91 14.91 -12.62
N PRO A 105 -28.75 14.61 -13.64
CA PRO A 105 -28.59 13.42 -14.48
C PRO A 105 -27.30 13.42 -15.30
N GLU A 106 -26.70 14.60 -15.51
CA GLU A 106 -25.43 14.78 -16.23
C GLU A 106 -24.23 14.86 -15.29
N ALA A 107 -24.42 14.57 -13.99
CA ALA A 107 -23.39 14.64 -12.95
C ALA A 107 -22.66 16.01 -12.92
N LEU A 108 -23.43 17.08 -13.07
CA LEU A 108 -22.95 18.47 -13.01
C LEU A 108 -23.21 19.08 -11.62
N GLY A 109 -22.37 20.06 -11.25
CA GLY A 109 -22.51 20.81 -10.00
C GLY A 109 -21.76 20.19 -8.81
N THR A 110 -22.30 20.38 -7.60
CA THR A 110 -21.74 19.83 -6.35
C THR A 110 -22.35 18.46 -6.07
N PRO A 111 -21.55 17.41 -5.80
CA PRO A 111 -22.10 16.11 -5.44
C PRO A 111 -22.81 16.14 -4.07
N ILE A 112 -23.89 15.37 -3.93
CA ILE A 112 -24.60 15.12 -2.67
C ILE A 112 -23.65 14.47 -1.66
N THR A 113 -22.92 13.46 -2.13
CA THR A 113 -21.88 12.76 -1.37
C THR A 113 -20.81 12.26 -2.32
N SER A 114 -19.60 12.14 -1.80
CA SER A 114 -18.47 11.53 -2.49
C SER A 114 -17.68 10.65 -1.54
N GLY A 115 -17.17 9.53 -2.04
CA GLY A 115 -16.31 8.65 -1.28
C GLY A 115 -15.41 7.84 -2.19
N GLU A 116 -14.36 7.28 -1.60
CA GLU A 116 -13.46 6.35 -2.26
C GLU A 116 -13.56 4.98 -1.61
N VAL A 117 -13.55 3.94 -2.43
CA VAL A 117 -13.61 2.55 -2.00
C VAL A 117 -12.44 1.79 -2.62
N GLY A 118 -11.60 1.21 -1.77
CA GLY A 118 -10.57 0.26 -2.15
C GLY A 118 -11.20 -1.08 -2.52
N VAL A 119 -10.81 -1.62 -3.67
CA VAL A 119 -11.33 -2.89 -4.18
C VAL A 119 -10.15 -3.82 -4.49
N GLN A 120 -10.23 -5.06 -3.99
CA GLN A 120 -9.26 -6.12 -4.27
C GLN A 120 -9.83 -7.05 -5.33
N VAL A 121 -9.32 -7.01 -6.56
CA VAL A 121 -9.71 -7.93 -7.63
C VAL A 121 -8.83 -9.17 -7.56
N THR A 122 -9.48 -10.33 -7.50
CA THR A 122 -8.82 -11.64 -7.51
C THR A 122 -9.10 -12.37 -8.83
N PRO A 123 -8.24 -13.30 -9.25
CA PRO A 123 -8.48 -14.14 -10.43
C PRO A 123 -9.82 -14.88 -10.33
N ASP A 124 -10.49 -15.05 -11.46
CA ASP A 124 -11.61 -15.98 -11.66
C ASP A 124 -12.85 -15.80 -10.74
N ALA A 125 -12.90 -14.72 -9.96
CA ALA A 125 -14.03 -14.40 -9.08
C ALA A 125 -14.49 -12.95 -9.28
N PRO A 126 -15.78 -12.71 -9.60
CA PRO A 126 -16.31 -11.36 -9.71
C PRO A 126 -16.41 -10.73 -8.33
N GLN A 127 -15.71 -9.62 -8.12
CA GLN A 127 -15.86 -8.79 -6.95
C GLN A 127 -17.14 -7.98 -7.07
N ARG A 128 -18.01 -8.09 -6.06
CA ARG A 128 -19.32 -7.45 -6.08
C ARG A 128 -19.40 -6.39 -4.98
N LEU A 129 -19.75 -5.19 -5.38
CA LEU A 129 -19.97 -4.07 -4.46
C LEU A 129 -21.38 -3.52 -4.71
N GLN A 130 -22.18 -3.39 -3.66
CA GLN A 130 -23.52 -2.83 -3.74
C GLN A 130 -23.62 -1.59 -2.88
N ILE A 131 -23.85 -0.43 -3.50
CA ILE A 131 -23.88 0.87 -2.83
C ILE A 131 -25.22 1.55 -3.08
N ALA A 132 -25.89 1.95 -2.01
CA ALA A 132 -27.08 2.79 -2.06
C ALA A 132 -26.69 4.27 -2.15
N THR A 133 -27.43 5.03 -2.97
CA THR A 133 -27.11 6.45 -3.23
C THR A 133 -27.42 7.39 -2.08
N SER A 134 -28.25 6.96 -1.13
CA SER A 134 -28.65 7.70 0.07
C SER A 134 -29.19 6.74 1.12
N GLY A 135 -29.15 7.17 2.38
CA GLY A 135 -29.62 6.40 3.53
C GLY A 135 -28.98 6.91 4.81
N THR A 136 -29.41 6.35 5.94
CA THR A 136 -28.80 6.64 7.25
C THR A 136 -27.95 5.45 7.66
N PRO A 137 -26.63 5.62 7.85
CA PRO A 137 -25.78 4.56 8.36
C PRO A 137 -26.15 4.25 9.82
N VAL A 138 -26.30 2.96 10.13
CA VAL A 138 -26.50 2.44 11.49
C VAL A 138 -25.28 1.65 11.98
N ALA A 139 -24.35 1.33 11.09
CA ALA A 139 -23.06 0.72 11.40
C ALA A 139 -21.99 1.19 10.40
N LEU A 140 -20.72 0.91 10.71
CA LEU A 140 -19.60 1.07 9.79
C LEU A 140 -18.99 -0.29 9.46
N VAL A 141 -18.50 -0.42 8.24
CA VAL A 141 -17.71 -1.57 7.79
C VAL A 141 -16.35 -1.08 7.30
N VAL A 142 -15.29 -1.80 7.69
CA VAL A 142 -13.93 -1.60 7.18
C VAL A 142 -13.69 -2.62 6.07
N LEU A 143 -13.15 -2.17 4.93
CA LEU A 143 -12.85 -3.01 3.77
C LEU A 143 -11.39 -2.83 3.32
N PRO A 144 -10.75 -3.89 2.79
CA PRO A 144 -11.22 -5.28 2.78
C PRO A 144 -11.22 -5.89 4.20
N ASN A 145 -12.08 -6.89 4.44
CA ASN A 145 -12.15 -7.62 5.71
C ASN A 145 -12.60 -9.08 5.49
N PRO A 146 -11.84 -10.11 5.93
CA PRO A 146 -10.50 -10.00 6.51
C PRO A 146 -9.46 -9.54 5.48
N LEU A 147 -8.39 -8.91 5.96
CA LEU A 147 -7.24 -8.54 5.14
C LEU A 147 -6.02 -9.38 5.51
N LEU A 148 -5.38 -9.94 4.49
CA LEU A 148 -4.13 -10.68 4.61
C LEU A 148 -2.99 -9.87 3.99
N LEU A 149 -1.91 -9.69 4.73
CA LEU A 149 -0.70 -9.00 4.28
C LEU A 149 0.56 -9.80 4.61
N HIS A 150 1.66 -9.43 3.97
CA HIS A 150 3.03 -9.80 4.34
C HIS A 150 3.79 -8.52 4.73
N PRO A 151 4.81 -8.61 5.60
CA PRO A 151 5.66 -7.47 5.94
C PRO A 151 6.17 -6.74 4.69
N GLY A 152 6.15 -5.41 4.72
CA GLY A 152 6.53 -4.56 3.59
C GLY A 152 5.38 -4.17 2.65
N GLN A 153 4.22 -4.85 2.74
CA GLN A 153 3.04 -4.47 1.95
C GLN A 153 2.30 -3.28 2.59
N VAL A 154 1.73 -2.44 1.73
CA VAL A 154 0.87 -1.33 2.12
C VAL A 154 -0.49 -1.50 1.46
N GLN A 155 -1.56 -1.24 2.22
CA GLN A 155 -2.92 -1.40 1.75
C GLN A 155 -3.80 -0.27 2.28
N PRO A 156 -4.32 0.60 1.39
CA PRO A 156 -5.39 1.53 1.76
C PRO A 156 -6.63 0.77 2.22
N LEU A 157 -7.19 1.17 3.36
CA LEU A 157 -8.47 0.70 3.86
C LEU A 157 -9.59 1.65 3.45
N SER A 158 -10.81 1.15 3.43
CA SER A 158 -12.00 1.97 3.18
C SER A 158 -13.04 1.75 4.25
N VAL A 159 -13.83 2.80 4.50
CA VAL A 159 -14.92 2.77 5.47
C VAL A 159 -16.20 3.14 4.76
N LEU A 160 -17.17 2.24 4.83
CA LEU A 160 -18.52 2.48 4.34
C LEU A 160 -19.50 2.45 5.50
N GLY A 161 -20.58 3.23 5.37
CA GLY A 161 -21.74 3.08 6.22
C GLY A 161 -22.54 1.84 5.81
N VAL A 162 -23.29 1.26 6.74
CA VAL A 162 -24.27 0.21 6.47
C VAL A 162 -25.61 0.69 6.97
N ASP A 163 -26.64 0.68 6.12
CA ASP A 163 -28.00 1.03 6.54
C ASP A 163 -28.72 -0.14 7.24
N ALA A 164 -29.93 0.10 7.76
CA ALA A 164 -30.73 -0.91 8.45
C ALA A 164 -31.15 -2.08 7.54
N GLN A 165 -30.99 -1.97 6.22
CA GLN A 165 -31.26 -3.02 5.24
C GLN A 165 -29.99 -3.77 4.83
N GLY A 166 -28.82 -3.44 5.42
CA GLY A 166 -27.54 -4.08 5.12
C GLY A 166 -26.86 -3.57 3.85
N ARG A 167 -27.30 -2.45 3.26
CA ARG A 167 -26.69 -1.88 2.04
C ARG A 167 -25.55 -0.95 2.42
N TYR A 168 -24.49 -0.94 1.61
CA TYR A 168 -23.40 0.00 1.82
C TYR A 168 -23.77 1.41 1.40
N LEU A 169 -23.28 2.38 2.16
CA LEU A 169 -23.45 3.82 1.95
C LEU A 169 -22.08 4.48 1.93
N LEU A 170 -21.92 5.46 1.05
CA LEU A 170 -20.81 6.41 1.18
C LEU A 170 -21.02 7.21 2.48
N LEU A 171 -19.94 7.54 3.16
CA LEU A 171 -20.02 8.41 4.33
C LEU A 171 -20.52 9.81 3.92
N PRO A 172 -21.22 10.54 4.80
CA PRO A 172 -21.63 11.91 4.51
C PRO A 172 -20.42 12.82 4.22
N THR A 173 -20.60 13.81 3.35
CA THR A 173 -19.57 14.80 3.05
C THR A 173 -19.09 15.50 4.33
N GLY A 174 -17.77 15.56 4.52
CA GLY A 174 -17.15 16.13 5.72
C GLY A 174 -17.03 15.16 6.91
N ALA A 175 -17.52 13.92 6.80
CA ALA A 175 -17.25 12.89 7.79
C ALA A 175 -15.74 12.63 7.89
N THR A 176 -15.20 12.70 9.12
CA THR A 176 -13.80 12.40 9.39
C THR A 176 -13.72 11.01 10.01
N VAL A 177 -12.94 10.13 9.40
CA VAL A 177 -12.64 8.80 9.94
C VAL A 177 -11.42 8.91 10.86
N ARG A 178 -11.57 8.45 12.11
CA ARG A 178 -10.44 8.23 13.01
C ARG A 178 -10.10 6.75 13.01
N TRP A 179 -8.80 6.47 12.91
CA TRP A 179 -8.27 5.11 12.89
C TRP A 179 -7.56 4.78 14.20
N SER A 180 -7.67 3.52 14.61
CA SER A 180 -6.82 2.93 15.64
C SER A 180 -6.51 1.48 15.26
N VAL A 181 -5.41 0.96 15.80
CA VAL A 181 -4.96 -0.42 15.59
C VAL A 181 -4.59 -1.01 16.95
N SER A 182 -4.92 -2.28 17.17
CA SER A 182 -4.67 -2.96 18.44
C SER A 182 -3.19 -3.14 18.77
N ASP A 183 -2.33 -3.22 17.75
CA ASP A 183 -0.87 -3.31 17.89
C ASP A 183 -0.17 -2.59 16.74
N SER A 184 0.39 -1.42 17.01
CA SER A 184 1.10 -0.60 16.02
C SER A 184 2.49 -1.15 15.66
N SER A 185 3.00 -2.15 16.37
CA SER A 185 4.25 -2.83 16.03
C SER A 185 4.08 -3.87 14.91
N VAL A 186 2.85 -4.34 14.69
CA VAL A 186 2.48 -5.30 13.63
C VAL A 186 2.01 -4.57 12.38
N VAL A 187 1.14 -3.56 12.53
CA VAL A 187 0.65 -2.71 11.44
C VAL A 187 0.73 -1.24 11.84
N ASN A 188 1.43 -0.43 11.06
CA ASN A 188 1.34 1.02 11.19
C ASN A 188 0.14 1.53 10.37
N LEU A 189 -0.84 2.12 11.05
CA LEU A 189 -2.04 2.68 10.45
C LEU A 189 -2.13 4.16 10.82
N GLY A 190 -1.91 5.01 9.83
CA GLY A 190 -1.98 6.47 10.00
C GLY A 190 -3.40 7.01 9.86
N ALA A 191 -3.54 8.32 10.04
CA ALA A 191 -4.79 9.04 9.76
C ALA A 191 -5.18 9.01 8.27
N ASP A 192 -4.24 8.66 7.39
CA ASP A 192 -4.45 8.41 5.96
C ASP A 192 -5.25 7.13 5.68
N GLY A 193 -5.50 6.29 6.70
CA GLY A 193 -6.23 5.04 6.55
C GLY A 193 -5.47 3.97 5.77
N VAL A 194 -4.15 4.11 5.64
CA VAL A 194 -3.30 3.14 4.94
C VAL A 194 -2.62 2.23 5.95
N ALA A 195 -2.95 0.94 5.88
CA ALA A 195 -2.33 -0.10 6.69
C ALA A 195 -0.97 -0.49 6.09
N ARG A 196 0.10 -0.37 6.88
CA ARG A 196 1.47 -0.71 6.49
C ARG A 196 1.94 -1.89 7.33
N ALA A 197 2.09 -3.05 6.71
CA ALA A 197 2.47 -4.27 7.40
C ALA A 197 3.94 -4.22 7.82
N LEU A 198 4.20 -4.29 9.12
CA LEU A 198 5.54 -4.16 9.69
C LEU A 198 6.12 -5.50 10.13
N ALA A 199 5.34 -6.34 10.80
CA ALA A 199 5.82 -7.59 11.37
C ALA A 199 4.69 -8.61 11.39
N PRO A 200 5.00 -9.92 11.46
CA PRO A 200 3.98 -10.95 11.55
C PRO A 200 3.11 -10.82 12.81
N GLY A 201 1.81 -11.04 12.69
CA GLY A 201 0.86 -10.93 13.78
C GLY A 201 -0.57 -10.72 13.31
N ASN A 202 -1.51 -10.70 14.25
CA ASN A 202 -2.92 -10.40 13.97
C ASN A 202 -3.30 -9.11 14.71
N VAL A 203 -3.98 -8.21 14.01
CA VAL A 203 -4.48 -6.97 14.61
C VAL A 203 -5.93 -6.72 14.24
N THR A 204 -6.61 -6.02 15.14
CA THR A 204 -7.91 -5.42 14.87
C THR A 204 -7.69 -3.94 14.59
N VAL A 205 -8.15 -3.48 13.45
CA VAL A 205 -8.25 -2.05 13.14
C VAL A 205 -9.66 -1.57 13.44
N THR A 206 -9.77 -0.35 13.97
CA THR A 206 -11.07 0.28 14.26
C THR A 206 -11.13 1.62 13.56
N ALA A 207 -12.20 1.81 12.78
CA ALA A 207 -12.59 3.09 12.22
C ALA A 207 -13.73 3.67 13.06
N SER A 208 -13.64 4.93 13.48
CA SER A 208 -14.73 5.64 14.14
C SER A 208 -15.05 6.95 13.42
N VAL A 209 -16.33 7.31 13.39
CA VAL A 209 -16.83 8.55 12.79
C VAL A 209 -17.69 9.26 13.83
N ASP A 210 -17.10 10.26 14.49
CA ASP A 210 -17.72 10.94 15.64
C ASP A 210 -19.05 11.60 15.29
N SER A 211 -19.14 12.22 14.09
CA SER A 211 -20.36 12.88 13.62
C SER A 211 -21.54 11.92 13.43
N LEU A 212 -21.26 10.62 13.31
CA LEU A 212 -22.27 9.56 13.25
C LEU A 212 -22.41 8.82 14.58
N SER A 213 -21.49 9.01 15.53
CA SER A 213 -21.36 8.19 16.74
C SER A 213 -21.28 6.69 16.44
N LEU A 214 -20.63 6.33 15.32
CA LEU A 214 -20.46 4.95 14.88
C LEU A 214 -18.99 4.54 14.88
N SER A 215 -18.76 3.24 15.08
CA SER A 215 -17.47 2.60 14.86
C SER A 215 -17.64 1.26 14.14
N GLY A 216 -16.60 0.83 13.44
CA GLY A 216 -16.53 -0.44 12.74
C GLY A 216 -15.13 -1.02 12.85
N THR A 217 -15.02 -2.35 12.81
CA THR A 217 -13.75 -3.05 12.95
C THR A 217 -13.42 -3.87 11.72
N GLY A 218 -12.12 -4.08 11.47
CA GLY A 218 -11.59 -4.98 10.46
C GLY A 218 -10.47 -5.84 11.05
N ALA A 219 -10.36 -7.08 10.61
CA ALA A 219 -9.28 -7.97 10.99
C ALA A 219 -8.16 -7.93 9.94
N ILE A 220 -6.93 -7.69 10.38
CA ILE A 220 -5.73 -7.78 9.54
C ILE A 220 -4.83 -8.88 10.10
N SER A 221 -4.44 -9.82 9.25
CA SER A 221 -3.42 -10.83 9.54
C SER A 221 -2.18 -10.52 8.71
N VAL A 222 -1.04 -10.34 9.36
CA VAL A 222 0.27 -10.22 8.73
C VAL A 222 0.99 -11.56 8.86
N GLN A 223 1.18 -12.25 7.74
CA GLN A 223 1.82 -13.57 7.73
C GLN A 223 3.34 -13.47 7.58
N THR A 224 4.02 -14.42 8.23
CA THR A 224 5.47 -14.55 8.10
C THR A 224 5.82 -15.15 6.74
N VAL A 225 6.78 -14.54 6.05
CA VAL A 225 7.47 -15.14 4.90
C VAL A 225 8.96 -15.15 5.20
N THR A 226 9.53 -16.33 5.39
CA THR A 226 10.99 -16.46 5.49
C THR A 226 11.58 -16.43 4.10
N ARG A 227 12.44 -15.45 3.83
CA ARG A 227 13.15 -15.33 2.56
C ARG A 227 14.57 -15.90 2.65
N GLU A 228 15.26 -16.02 1.52
CA GLU A 228 16.66 -16.48 1.53
C GLU A 228 17.58 -15.39 2.09
N TRP A 229 17.35 -14.12 1.72
CA TRP A 229 18.10 -12.97 2.22
C TRP A 229 17.21 -11.84 2.73
N THR A 230 17.69 -11.15 3.77
CA THR A 230 17.25 -9.81 4.12
C THR A 230 18.47 -8.88 4.11
N ILE A 231 18.42 -7.86 3.26
CA ILE A 231 19.41 -6.79 3.16
C ILE A 231 18.87 -5.59 3.94
N LEU A 232 19.62 -5.15 4.95
CA LEU A 232 19.28 -4.05 5.83
C LEU A 232 20.21 -2.88 5.51
N VAL A 233 19.68 -1.84 4.87
CA VAL A 233 20.44 -0.66 4.46
C VAL A 233 20.23 0.46 5.48
N PHE A 234 21.29 0.89 6.15
CA PHE A 234 21.26 1.93 7.16
C PHE A 234 21.84 3.23 6.58
N MET A 235 20.98 4.02 5.93
CA MET A 235 21.38 5.15 5.09
C MET A 235 21.28 6.48 5.84
N ASN A 236 22.40 6.91 6.43
CA ASN A 236 22.50 8.19 7.13
C ASN A 236 22.91 9.33 6.18
N ALA A 237 21.96 9.84 5.42
CA ALA A 237 22.17 10.86 4.41
C ALA A 237 21.80 12.28 4.89
N ALA A 238 21.77 12.52 6.20
CA ALA A 238 21.58 13.86 6.77
C ALA A 238 22.86 14.70 6.70
N ASN A 239 23.41 14.83 5.50
CA ASN A 239 24.65 15.53 5.17
C ASN A 239 24.65 15.85 3.66
N ASN A 240 25.79 16.24 3.09
CA ASN A 240 25.89 16.62 1.69
C ASN A 240 25.81 15.46 0.69
N LEU A 241 25.68 14.19 1.15
CA LEU A 241 25.38 13.02 0.33
C LEU A 241 23.87 12.74 0.21
N GLU A 242 23.02 13.66 0.66
CA GLU A 242 21.56 13.53 0.49
C GLU A 242 21.15 13.24 -0.97
N PRO A 243 21.69 13.92 -2.00
CA PRO A 243 21.32 13.64 -3.38
C PRO A 243 21.71 12.22 -3.80
N ASP A 244 22.92 11.77 -3.46
CA ASP A 244 23.40 10.41 -3.77
C ASP A 244 22.51 9.34 -3.12
N SER A 245 21.98 9.60 -1.92
CA SER A 245 21.07 8.66 -1.25
C SER A 245 19.71 8.50 -1.94
N VAL A 246 19.28 9.50 -2.71
CA VAL A 246 18.08 9.41 -3.55
C VAL A 246 18.39 8.54 -4.77
N ASP A 247 19.54 8.75 -5.40
CA ASP A 247 20.00 7.94 -6.53
C ASP A 247 20.14 6.47 -6.10
N ASP A 248 20.75 6.19 -4.95
CA ASP A 248 20.88 4.84 -4.38
C ASP A 248 19.52 4.15 -4.15
N MET A 249 18.50 4.89 -3.72
CA MET A 249 17.13 4.36 -3.57
C MET A 249 16.54 3.96 -4.92
N ASN A 250 16.60 4.85 -5.91
CA ASN A 250 16.09 4.57 -7.25
C ASN A 250 16.87 3.40 -7.91
N GLU A 251 18.18 3.27 -7.66
CA GLU A 251 18.97 2.12 -8.11
C GLU A 251 18.51 0.80 -7.47
N MET A 252 18.22 0.79 -6.17
CA MET A 252 17.65 -0.38 -5.50
C MET A 252 16.25 -0.73 -6.04
N GLU A 253 15.44 0.26 -6.43
CA GLU A 253 14.11 0.08 -7.02
C GLU A 253 14.12 -0.54 -8.42
N GLN A 254 15.24 -0.50 -9.15
CA GLN A 254 15.34 -1.18 -10.45
C GLN A 254 15.13 -2.71 -10.33
N LEU A 255 15.46 -3.29 -9.17
CA LEU A 255 15.18 -4.69 -8.86
C LEU A 255 14.11 -4.85 -7.79
N GLY A 256 14.17 -4.02 -6.74
CA GLY A 256 13.32 -4.11 -5.56
C GLY A 256 13.47 -5.42 -4.77
N SER A 257 12.65 -5.56 -3.74
CA SER A 257 12.51 -6.83 -3.02
C SER A 257 11.79 -7.88 -3.88
N THR A 258 12.19 -9.15 -3.75
CA THR A 258 11.69 -10.27 -4.56
C THR A 258 11.07 -11.35 -3.68
N ALA A 259 10.69 -12.50 -4.28
CA ALA A 259 10.26 -13.68 -3.54
C ALA A 259 11.36 -14.18 -2.57
N ASP A 260 12.64 -14.04 -2.94
CA ASP A 260 13.78 -14.60 -2.22
C ASP A 260 14.57 -13.56 -1.41
N VAL A 261 14.36 -12.26 -1.64
CA VAL A 261 15.14 -11.18 -1.02
C VAL A 261 14.23 -10.09 -0.47
N ASN A 262 14.41 -9.73 0.80
CA ASN A 262 13.91 -8.46 1.34
C ASN A 262 15.00 -7.40 1.23
N ILE A 263 14.66 -6.21 0.75
CA ILE A 263 15.51 -5.02 0.83
C ILE A 263 14.76 -3.97 1.66
N VAL A 264 15.32 -3.59 2.79
CA VAL A 264 14.68 -2.69 3.75
C VAL A 264 15.66 -1.61 4.15
N VAL A 265 15.23 -0.36 4.08
CA VAL A 265 16.09 0.81 4.23
C VAL A 265 15.61 1.64 5.42
N GLN A 266 16.51 2.02 6.33
CA GLN A 266 16.28 3.12 7.26
C GLN A 266 17.07 4.33 6.76
N TRP A 267 16.36 5.36 6.34
CA TRP A 267 16.89 6.50 5.60
C TRP A 267 16.62 7.80 6.32
N LYS A 268 17.67 8.57 6.61
CA LYS A 268 17.54 9.93 7.14
C LYS A 268 18.03 10.94 6.12
N ARG A 269 17.21 11.96 5.89
CA ARG A 269 17.53 13.12 5.04
C ARG A 269 17.61 14.40 5.86
N ILE A 270 18.09 15.48 5.23
CA ILE A 270 18.22 16.84 5.79
C ILE A 270 17.65 17.85 4.79
N ALA A 271 17.52 19.12 5.18
CA ALA A 271 17.20 20.17 4.23
C ALA A 271 18.46 20.63 3.49
N GLY A 272 18.30 21.08 2.25
CA GLY A 272 19.24 21.98 1.57
C GLY A 272 20.15 21.34 0.52
N TYR A 273 20.08 20.02 0.30
CA TYR A 273 20.86 19.35 -0.75
C TYR A 273 19.98 18.70 -1.81
N ASP A 274 18.86 18.05 -1.46
CA ASP A 274 17.90 17.50 -2.44
C ASP A 274 16.43 17.87 -2.12
N SER A 275 15.62 18.05 -3.18
CA SER A 275 14.16 18.17 -3.07
C SER A 275 13.39 17.39 -4.15
N SER A 276 14.08 16.61 -4.98
CA SER A 276 13.52 15.91 -6.15
C SER A 276 12.43 14.91 -5.74
N ASN A 277 12.62 14.24 -4.60
CA ASN A 277 11.75 13.20 -4.05
C ASN A 277 11.01 13.67 -2.78
N GLY A 278 10.66 14.95 -2.78
CA GLY A 278 10.12 15.69 -1.65
C GLY A 278 11.20 16.08 -0.64
N ASP A 279 11.13 17.31 -0.12
CA ASP A 279 12.06 17.88 0.87
C ASP A 279 11.64 17.48 2.31
N TRP A 280 11.52 16.17 2.54
CA TRP A 280 11.25 15.64 3.88
C TRP A 280 12.54 15.49 4.68
N ARG A 281 12.44 15.69 6.00
CA ARG A 281 13.61 15.90 6.88
C ARG A 281 13.61 14.96 8.09
N THR A 282 12.90 13.86 7.97
CA THR A 282 12.72 12.85 9.02
C THR A 282 13.62 11.65 8.78
N THR A 283 13.58 10.68 9.69
CA THR A 283 14.12 9.34 9.45
C THR A 283 12.97 8.40 9.14
N ARG A 284 13.07 7.65 8.05
CA ARG A 284 12.00 6.80 7.54
C ARG A 284 12.47 5.38 7.32
N ARG A 285 11.53 4.43 7.35
CA ARG A 285 11.76 3.04 6.98
C ARG A 285 10.95 2.68 5.74
N TYR A 286 11.64 2.13 4.75
CA TYR A 286 11.05 1.73 3.48
C TYR A 286 11.23 0.23 3.25
N TYR A 287 10.21 -0.39 2.65
CA TYR A 287 10.37 -1.67 1.96
C TYR A 287 10.57 -1.36 0.48
N VAL A 288 11.72 -1.72 -0.07
CA VAL A 288 12.04 -1.36 -1.45
C VAL A 288 11.22 -2.22 -2.40
N THR A 289 10.43 -1.57 -3.24
CA THR A 289 9.63 -2.23 -4.28
C THR A 289 10.21 -1.95 -5.65
N LYS A 290 9.96 -2.86 -6.59
CA LYS A 290 10.40 -2.63 -7.95
C LYS A 290 9.56 -1.55 -8.61
N ASP A 291 10.19 -0.61 -9.29
CA ASP A 291 9.54 0.25 -10.26
C ASP A 291 10.44 0.47 -11.49
N THR A 292 10.01 1.35 -12.40
CA THR A 292 10.73 1.65 -13.64
C THR A 292 11.05 3.15 -13.78
N ASP A 293 10.75 3.97 -12.77
CA ASP A 293 11.07 5.40 -12.82
C ASP A 293 12.42 5.63 -12.13
N PRO A 294 13.49 5.91 -12.88
CA PRO A 294 14.81 6.06 -12.29
C PRO A 294 14.98 7.35 -11.47
N ASN A 295 13.96 8.22 -11.40
CA ASN A 295 14.08 9.52 -10.72
C ASN A 295 13.13 9.67 -9.53
N THR A 296 12.11 8.81 -9.40
CA THR A 296 11.06 8.97 -8.39
C THR A 296 10.98 7.73 -7.51
N VAL A 297 11.23 7.92 -6.21
CA VAL A 297 11.15 6.87 -5.20
C VAL A 297 9.71 6.39 -5.06
N GLY A 298 9.41 5.23 -5.61
CA GLY A 298 8.11 4.56 -5.58
C GLY A 298 7.91 3.61 -4.40
N SER A 299 8.95 3.37 -3.60
CA SER A 299 8.97 2.37 -2.53
C SER A 299 7.99 2.61 -1.39
N ASN A 300 7.54 1.51 -0.80
CA ASN A 300 6.58 1.51 0.29
C ASN A 300 7.17 2.12 1.58
N LEU A 301 6.76 3.34 1.92
CA LEU A 301 7.01 3.93 3.24
C LEU A 301 6.26 3.16 4.32
N LEU A 302 6.99 2.52 5.24
CA LEU A 302 6.44 1.73 6.34
C LEU A 302 6.27 2.54 7.62
N VAL A 303 7.28 3.33 7.98
CA VAL A 303 7.31 4.10 9.23
C VAL A 303 8.05 5.40 9.00
N ASP A 304 7.49 6.51 9.48
CA ASP A 304 8.22 7.76 9.68
C ASP A 304 8.55 7.88 11.18
N LEU A 305 9.84 7.81 11.52
CA LEU A 305 10.35 7.86 12.89
C LEU A 305 10.54 9.31 13.38
N GLY A 306 10.26 10.30 12.54
CA GLY A 306 10.39 11.72 12.85
C GLY A 306 11.83 12.24 12.75
N THR A 307 12.03 13.47 13.21
CA THR A 307 13.30 14.21 13.07
C THR A 307 14.34 13.87 14.14
N GLY A 308 13.90 13.35 15.29
CA GLY A 308 14.71 13.18 16.50
C GLY A 308 15.61 11.95 16.54
N VAL A 309 15.69 11.16 15.46
CA VAL A 309 16.51 9.95 15.42
C VAL A 309 17.98 10.30 15.18
N ASP A 310 18.85 9.95 16.12
CA ASP A 310 20.31 10.06 15.97
C ASP A 310 20.85 8.85 15.21
N MET A 311 21.13 9.02 13.92
CA MET A 311 21.68 7.97 13.06
C MET A 311 23.20 7.73 13.27
N GLY A 312 23.89 8.55 14.07
CA GLY A 312 25.26 8.29 14.49
C GLY A 312 25.35 7.36 15.72
N SER A 313 24.22 7.12 16.38
CA SER A 313 24.16 6.30 17.59
C SER A 313 24.21 4.79 17.29
N PRO A 314 25.06 4.01 17.98
CA PRO A 314 25.06 2.55 17.84
C PRO A 314 23.75 1.90 18.33
N ASN A 315 23.00 2.59 19.20
CA ASN A 315 21.69 2.11 19.64
C ASN A 315 20.67 2.16 18.50
N THR A 316 20.66 3.25 17.72
CA THR A 316 19.77 3.40 16.56
C THR A 316 20.02 2.31 15.51
N LEU A 317 21.30 2.01 15.22
CA LEU A 317 21.66 0.91 14.33
C LEU A 317 21.16 -0.42 14.90
N ARG A 318 21.45 -0.72 16.17
CA ARG A 318 20.99 -1.97 16.81
C ARG A 318 19.47 -2.11 16.75
N ASP A 319 18.73 -1.04 17.01
CA ASP A 319 17.26 -1.05 16.99
C ASP A 319 16.71 -1.31 15.58
N PHE A 320 17.35 -0.72 14.56
CA PHE A 320 17.05 -1.03 13.15
C PHE A 320 17.32 -2.50 12.81
N LEU A 321 18.48 -3.03 13.19
CA LEU A 321 18.83 -4.44 12.93
C LEU A 321 17.86 -5.40 13.61
N GLN A 322 17.55 -5.18 14.89
CA GLN A 322 16.60 -6.01 15.63
C GLN A 322 15.18 -5.92 15.06
N TRP A 323 14.75 -4.73 14.65
CA TRP A 323 13.47 -4.58 13.95
C TRP A 323 13.48 -5.34 12.62
N GLY A 324 14.50 -5.14 11.78
CA GLY A 324 14.63 -5.78 10.47
C GLY A 324 14.62 -7.30 10.55
N VAL A 325 15.36 -7.89 11.49
CA VAL A 325 15.39 -9.35 11.72
C VAL A 325 14.03 -9.90 12.15
N ARG A 326 13.31 -9.18 13.03
CA ARG A 326 11.98 -9.59 13.52
C ARG A 326 10.89 -9.45 12.45
N SER A 327 10.94 -8.35 11.71
CA SER A 327 9.95 -7.98 10.69
C SER A 327 10.11 -8.75 9.40
N PHE A 328 11.35 -8.99 8.97
CA PHE A 328 11.71 -9.57 7.69
C PHE A 328 12.63 -10.79 7.90
N PRO A 329 12.09 -11.91 8.41
CA PRO A 329 12.88 -13.09 8.68
C PRO A 329 13.49 -13.66 7.40
N ALA A 330 14.76 -14.02 7.47
CA ALA A 330 15.48 -14.64 6.36
C ALA A 330 16.54 -15.62 6.86
N ARG A 331 17.02 -16.47 5.95
CA ARG A 331 18.09 -17.44 6.27
C ARG A 331 19.45 -16.77 6.39
N ARG A 332 19.63 -15.63 5.73
CA ARG A 332 20.87 -14.85 5.72
C ARG A 332 20.55 -13.37 5.80
N TYR A 333 21.46 -12.62 6.41
CA TYR A 333 21.33 -11.19 6.60
C TYR A 333 22.59 -10.49 6.10
N MET A 334 22.40 -9.35 5.45
CA MET A 334 23.45 -8.42 5.08
C MET A 334 23.09 -7.05 5.63
N VAL A 335 24.09 -6.31 6.11
CA VAL A 335 23.95 -4.92 6.54
C VAL A 335 24.82 -4.07 5.63
N VAL A 336 24.24 -2.99 5.12
CA VAL A 336 24.90 -1.95 4.34
C VAL A 336 24.86 -0.65 5.13
#